data_AF-A0A1Y4A5T4-F1
#
_entry.id   AF-A0A1Y4A5T4-F1
#
_cell.length_a   1.000
_cell.length_b   1.000
_cell.length_c   1.000
_cell.angle_alpha   90.00
_cell.angle_beta   90.00
_cell.angle_gamma   90.00
#
_symmetry.space_group_name_H-M   'P 1'
#
loop_
_entity.id
_entity.type
_entity.pdbx_description
1 polymer ?
#
loop_
_entity_poly.entity_id
_entity_poly.type
_entity_poly.pdbx_seq_one_letter_code
_entity_poly.pdbx_strand_id
1 'polypeptide(L)'
;MDYQEAFSWAEDKRGKMVYVDDVPRGVACNCICPYCRENLIARHGAERAHGFAHASKERGANLKICLKVIVFKLAEQIIKSEKRIYMPSYYGIFKPKSVEFKTVEINGDFEREDRQPDIIATTKDNQKYLIEFCFKDYVRHKQRIDFENLNCLEIDLVGQKIDDRDSLKKFLLDCDGNRRWLNNDIYFNLIEKKYENAGKSIRIVSDEECAKCLLKHECCTVMDKDNYWRSLTIFQNGKEFHLCKAEEYTAKMDVYRKRQKEYDRCREENQRRYHDILHNRRRMDREKPVAVFSKPETKQVLQPEHLQSDMNDNAVEKTCFDCKKNLQWANRDGWANCGCYGSLKLPQQRVNPEHAKVCPAFERKG
;
A
#
# COMPACT_ATOMS: atom_id res chain seq x y z
N MET A 1 -21.36 -9.74 23.38
CA MET A 1 -20.25 -10.56 23.89
C MET A 1 -20.01 -10.13 25.32
N ASP A 2 -20.54 -10.91 26.26
CA ASP A 2 -20.35 -10.69 27.69
C ASP A 2 -18.91 -11.05 28.05
N TYR A 3 -18.14 -10.02 28.39
CA TYR A 3 -16.83 -10.21 29.00
C TYR A 3 -17.03 -10.66 30.45
N GLN A 4 -17.13 -11.96 30.67
CA GLN A 4 -16.88 -12.54 31.98
C GLN A 4 -15.35 -12.74 32.14
N GLU A 5 -14.56 -11.70 31.88
CA GLU A 5 -13.11 -11.74 32.09
C GLU A 5 -12.84 -11.67 33.59
N ALA A 6 -12.41 -12.80 34.16
CA ALA A 6 -12.00 -12.88 35.54
C ALA A 6 -10.73 -12.04 35.74
N PHE A 7 -10.79 -11.09 36.67
CA PHE A 7 -9.63 -10.31 37.11
C PHE A 7 -8.66 -11.23 37.85
N SER A 8 -7.70 -11.84 37.16
CA SER A 8 -6.79 -12.80 37.81
C SER A 8 -5.48 -12.18 38.30
N TRP A 9 -5.25 -10.91 37.96
CA TRP A 9 -4.09 -10.13 38.34
C TRP A 9 -4.49 -8.80 39.01
N ALA A 10 -3.65 -8.33 39.93
CA ALA A 10 -3.83 -7.06 40.65
C ALA A 10 -2.48 -6.41 40.97
N GLU A 11 -2.48 -5.15 41.42
CA GLU A 11 -1.29 -4.45 41.89
C GLU A 11 -1.16 -4.62 43.41
N ASP A 12 0.01 -5.08 43.88
CA ASP A 12 0.32 -5.17 45.31
C ASP A 12 0.72 -3.80 45.90
N LYS A 13 0.94 -3.73 47.22
CA LYS A 13 1.36 -2.50 47.91
C LYS A 13 2.68 -1.89 47.42
N ARG A 14 3.48 -2.62 46.63
CA ARG A 14 4.76 -2.19 46.07
C ARG A 14 4.63 -1.77 44.61
N GLY A 15 3.44 -1.79 44.04
CA GLY A 15 3.21 -1.52 42.62
C GLY A 15 3.50 -2.70 41.70
N LYS A 16 3.68 -3.92 42.23
CA LYS A 16 3.97 -5.12 41.44
C LYS A 16 2.66 -5.80 41.02
N MET A 17 2.58 -6.23 39.76
CA MET A 17 1.50 -7.09 39.31
C MET A 17 1.65 -8.49 39.90
N VAL A 18 0.63 -8.96 40.62
CA VAL A 18 0.57 -10.26 41.31
C VAL A 18 -0.64 -11.06 40.87
N TYR A 19 -0.49 -12.38 40.81
CA TYR A 19 -1.57 -13.29 40.46
C TYR A 19 -2.39 -13.66 41.70
N VAL A 20 -3.67 -13.96 41.52
CA VAL A 20 -4.60 -14.21 42.63
C VAL A 20 -4.15 -15.35 43.56
N ASP A 21 -3.46 -16.37 43.06
CA ASP A 21 -2.96 -17.49 43.86
C ASP A 21 -1.73 -17.13 44.71
N ASP A 22 -1.05 -16.03 44.42
CA ASP A 22 0.16 -15.60 45.13
C ASP A 22 -0.13 -14.70 46.34
N VAL A 23 -1.40 -14.45 46.63
CA VAL A 23 -1.81 -13.53 47.68
C VAL A 23 -2.79 -14.18 48.67
N PRO A 24 -2.82 -13.74 49.95
CA PRO A 24 -3.78 -14.23 50.92
C PRO A 24 -5.23 -14.08 50.45
N ARG A 25 -6.10 -15.03 50.80
CA ARG A 25 -7.54 -14.99 50.49
C ARG A 25 -8.21 -13.76 51.12
N GLY A 26 -9.17 -13.20 50.41
CA GLY A 26 -10.05 -12.15 50.90
C GLY A 26 -9.39 -10.76 50.92
N VAL A 27 -9.83 -9.92 51.86
CA VAL A 27 -9.30 -8.55 52.05
C VAL A 27 -7.84 -8.54 52.52
N ALA A 28 -7.35 -9.65 53.09
CA ALA A 28 -5.97 -9.78 53.54
C ALA A 28 -4.94 -9.75 52.39
N CYS A 29 -5.38 -9.86 51.13
CA CYS A 29 -4.50 -9.71 49.96
C CYS A 29 -3.84 -8.33 49.89
N ASN A 30 -4.48 -7.27 50.43
CA ASN A 30 -4.03 -5.88 50.36
C ASN A 30 -3.67 -5.42 48.93
N CYS A 31 -4.36 -5.97 47.93
CA CYS A 31 -4.16 -5.62 46.52
C CYS A 31 -5.11 -4.49 46.10
N ILE A 32 -4.70 -3.71 45.11
CA ILE A 32 -5.50 -2.63 44.53
C ILE A 32 -5.68 -2.83 43.03
N CYS A 33 -6.75 -2.26 42.48
CA CYS A 33 -6.91 -2.13 41.04
C CYS A 33 -5.94 -1.05 40.53
N PRO A 34 -5.09 -1.34 39.52
CA PRO A 34 -4.12 -0.37 39.03
C PRO A 34 -4.76 0.86 38.37
N TYR A 35 -6.03 0.76 37.94
CA TYR A 35 -6.78 1.86 37.33
C TYR A 35 -7.59 2.67 38.34
N CYS A 36 -8.68 2.10 38.89
CA CYS A 36 -9.60 2.84 39.76
C CYS A 36 -9.07 3.03 41.20
N ARG A 37 -7.90 2.44 41.50
CA ARG A 37 -7.19 2.48 42.80
C ARG A 37 -7.98 1.92 43.98
N GLU A 38 -9.06 1.19 43.72
CA GLU A 38 -9.86 0.57 44.75
C GLU A 38 -9.21 -0.70 45.30
N ASN A 39 -9.43 -0.97 46.58
CA ASN A 39 -9.06 -2.23 47.21
C ASN A 39 -9.80 -3.41 46.57
N LEU A 40 -9.07 -4.51 46.41
CA LEU A 40 -9.57 -5.75 45.84
C LEU A 40 -9.70 -6.84 46.92
N ILE A 41 -10.54 -7.82 46.63
CA ILE A 41 -10.76 -9.03 47.43
C ILE A 41 -10.33 -10.22 46.61
N ALA A 42 -9.33 -10.98 47.07
CA ALA A 42 -8.89 -12.21 46.41
C ALA A 42 -9.89 -13.36 46.69
N ARG A 43 -10.41 -13.99 45.63
CA ARG A 43 -11.35 -15.12 45.70
C ARG A 43 -10.69 -16.38 45.16
N HIS A 44 -10.49 -17.35 46.03
CA HIS A 44 -9.92 -18.67 45.68
C HIS A 44 -11.02 -19.74 45.50
N GLY A 45 -11.88 -19.56 44.50
CA GLY A 45 -12.60 -20.62 43.77
C GLY A 45 -13.56 -21.57 44.51
N ALA A 46 -13.67 -21.56 45.84
CA ALA A 46 -14.46 -22.56 46.57
C ALA A 46 -15.98 -22.32 46.53
N GLU A 47 -16.42 -21.07 46.37
CA GLU A 47 -17.85 -20.67 46.39
C GLU A 47 -18.19 -19.59 45.35
N ARG A 48 -17.19 -18.89 44.83
CA ARG A 48 -17.32 -17.76 43.90
C ARG A 48 -16.28 -17.88 42.80
N ALA A 49 -16.50 -17.19 41.69
CA ALA A 49 -15.53 -17.11 40.59
C ALA A 49 -14.13 -16.76 41.10
N HIS A 50 -13.15 -17.55 40.63
CA HIS A 50 -11.74 -17.39 40.96
C HIS A 50 -11.21 -16.06 40.41
N GLY A 51 -10.49 -15.30 41.23
CA GLY A 51 -9.94 -13.99 40.85
C GLY A 51 -10.17 -12.89 41.88
N PHE A 52 -9.86 -11.67 41.50
CA PHE A 52 -10.06 -10.46 42.27
C PHE A 52 -11.44 -9.87 42.02
N ALA A 53 -11.96 -9.21 43.04
CA ALA A 53 -13.15 -8.39 42.91
C ALA A 53 -12.98 -7.07 43.64
N HIS A 54 -13.57 -6.01 43.10
CA HIS A 54 -13.69 -4.72 43.76
C HIS A 54 -14.45 -4.89 45.08
N ALA A 55 -13.94 -4.26 46.15
CA ALA A 55 -14.50 -4.38 47.48
C ALA A 55 -15.83 -3.63 47.61
N SER A 56 -15.96 -2.48 46.95
CA SER A 56 -17.18 -1.71 46.83
C SER A 56 -18.12 -2.35 45.82
N LYS A 57 -19.40 -2.39 46.19
CA LYS A 57 -20.50 -2.80 45.29
C LYS A 57 -21.18 -1.60 44.62
N GLU A 58 -20.97 -0.39 45.15
CA GLU A 58 -21.70 0.82 44.76
C GLU A 58 -20.88 1.74 43.85
N ARG A 59 -19.54 1.68 43.96
CA ARG A 59 -18.64 2.44 43.09
C ARG A 59 -18.62 1.76 41.72
N GLY A 60 -19.33 2.33 40.75
CA GLY A 60 -19.42 1.82 39.37
C GLY A 60 -18.08 1.87 38.62
N ALA A 61 -17.17 0.96 38.94
CA ALA A 61 -15.88 0.86 38.25
C ALA A 61 -16.09 0.46 36.78
N ASN A 62 -15.40 1.15 35.88
CA ASN A 62 -15.35 0.74 34.48
C ASN A 62 -14.44 -0.49 34.34
N LEU A 63 -15.01 -1.68 34.52
CA LEU A 63 -14.27 -2.95 34.54
C LEU A 63 -13.49 -3.19 33.24
N LYS A 64 -14.01 -2.72 32.10
CA LYS A 64 -13.31 -2.83 30.80
C LYS A 64 -12.00 -2.06 30.81
N ILE A 65 -11.99 -0.82 31.30
CA ILE A 65 -10.75 -0.03 31.40
C ILE A 65 -9.83 -0.62 32.46
N CYS A 66 -10.37 -1.03 33.61
CA CYS A 66 -9.57 -1.68 34.67
C CYS A 66 -8.78 -2.87 34.13
N LEU A 67 -9.42 -3.71 33.31
CA LEU A 67 -8.74 -4.85 32.71
C LEU A 67 -7.66 -4.43 31.71
N LYS A 68 -7.92 -3.45 30.83
CA LYS A 68 -6.89 -2.94 29.89
C LYS A 68 -5.63 -2.49 30.64
N VAL A 69 -5.80 -1.76 31.75
CA VAL A 69 -4.66 -1.30 32.56
C VAL A 69 -3.92 -2.47 33.20
N ILE A 70 -4.64 -3.51 33.65
CA ILE A 70 -4.02 -4.73 34.18
C ILE A 70 -3.18 -5.44 33.12
N VAL A 71 -3.74 -5.67 31.93
CA VAL A 71 -3.02 -6.32 30.81
C VAL A 71 -1.78 -5.50 30.43
N PHE A 72 -1.93 -4.18 30.35
CA PHE A 72 -0.83 -3.24 30.04
C PHE A 72 0.31 -3.33 31.05
N LYS A 73 0.02 -3.14 32.35
CA LYS A 73 1.06 -3.18 33.40
C LYS A 73 1.69 -4.56 33.53
N LEU A 74 0.91 -5.62 33.33
CA LEU A 74 1.43 -6.99 33.34
C LEU A 74 2.39 -7.21 32.17
N ALA A 75 2.08 -6.70 30.97
CA ALA A 75 2.96 -6.79 29.81
C ALA A 75 4.29 -6.05 30.03
N GLU A 76 4.25 -4.83 30.58
CA GLU A 76 5.46 -4.09 30.98
C GLU A 76 6.31 -4.89 31.97
N GLN A 77 5.69 -5.44 33.02
CA GLN A 77 6.38 -6.22 34.05
C GLN A 77 7.02 -7.48 33.47
N ILE A 78 6.33 -8.20 32.58
CA ILE A 78 6.84 -9.40 31.91
C ILE A 78 8.09 -9.05 31.10
N ILE A 79 8.01 -8.05 30.21
CA ILE A 79 9.14 -7.67 29.35
C ILE A 79 10.32 -7.14 30.18
N LYS A 80 10.06 -6.36 31.23
CA LYS A 80 11.11 -5.88 32.15
C LYS A 80 11.82 -7.02 32.88
N SER A 81 11.09 -8.05 33.29
CA SER A 81 11.63 -9.19 34.04
C SER A 81 12.39 -10.15 33.14
N GLU A 82 11.80 -10.51 32.00
CA GLU A 82 12.33 -11.51 31.07
C GLU A 82 13.38 -10.93 30.13
N LYS A 83 13.38 -9.60 29.94
CA LYS A 83 14.25 -8.87 29.01
C LYS A 83 14.31 -9.50 27.64
N ARG A 84 13.17 -9.98 27.16
CA ARG A 84 13.04 -10.72 25.90
C ARG A 84 11.68 -10.43 25.29
N ILE A 85 11.60 -10.50 23.97
CA ILE A 85 10.34 -10.50 23.25
C ILE A 85 10.44 -11.27 21.94
N TYR A 86 9.32 -11.76 21.42
CA TYR A 86 9.26 -12.33 20.08
C TYR A 86 8.90 -11.27 19.04
N MET A 87 9.75 -11.09 18.05
CA MET A 87 9.57 -10.09 17.01
C MET A 87 8.87 -10.69 15.79
N PRO A 88 7.94 -9.97 15.15
CA PRO A 88 7.30 -10.46 13.93
C PRO A 88 8.25 -10.41 12.74
N SER A 89 7.86 -11.12 11.68
CA SER A 89 8.55 -10.99 10.40
C SER A 89 8.53 -9.55 9.91
N TYR A 90 9.56 -9.14 9.18
CA TYR A 90 9.56 -7.88 8.45
C TYR A 90 9.21 -8.18 7.00
N TYR A 91 7.92 -8.07 6.68
CA TYR A 91 7.33 -8.31 5.34
C TYR A 91 7.73 -9.66 4.71
N GLY A 92 7.95 -10.70 5.53
CA GLY A 92 8.44 -12.01 5.08
C GLY A 92 9.92 -12.06 4.64
N ILE A 93 10.58 -10.89 4.51
CA ILE A 93 11.99 -10.73 4.13
C ILE A 93 12.88 -11.17 5.28
N PHE A 94 12.67 -10.60 6.47
CA PHE A 94 13.35 -11.03 7.70
C PHE A 94 12.39 -11.89 8.53
N LYS A 95 12.85 -13.08 8.93
CA LYS A 95 12.01 -14.04 9.67
C LYS A 95 11.74 -13.55 11.09
N PRO A 96 10.61 -13.96 11.69
CA PRO A 96 10.37 -13.76 13.12
C PRO A 96 11.53 -14.31 13.94
N LYS A 97 11.85 -13.64 15.05
CA LYS A 97 12.93 -14.09 15.94
C LYS A 97 12.70 -13.60 17.36
N SER A 98 13.23 -14.33 18.34
CA SER A 98 13.34 -13.83 19.70
C SER A 98 14.51 -12.85 19.81
N VAL A 99 14.32 -11.75 20.54
CA VAL A 99 15.34 -10.74 20.81
C VAL A 99 15.51 -10.59 22.31
N GLU A 100 16.76 -10.66 22.77
CA GLU A 100 17.15 -10.41 24.17
C GLU A 100 17.65 -8.97 24.35
N PHE A 101 17.33 -8.40 25.50
CA PHE A 101 17.67 -7.04 25.88
C PHE A 101 18.65 -7.02 27.06
N LYS A 102 19.62 -6.11 27.00
CA LYS A 102 20.49 -5.76 28.12
C LYS A 102 19.75 -4.89 29.12
N THR A 103 19.08 -3.84 28.63
CA THR A 103 18.30 -2.89 29.43
C THR A 103 16.86 -2.82 28.93
N VAL A 104 15.93 -2.62 29.85
CA VAL A 104 14.51 -2.40 29.59
C VAL A 104 14.03 -1.32 30.56
N GLU A 105 13.61 -0.20 30.00
CA GLU A 105 13.03 0.94 30.70
C GLU A 105 11.53 0.98 30.40
N ILE A 106 10.72 1.10 31.44
CA ILE A 106 9.25 1.14 31.34
C ILE A 106 8.79 2.53 31.77
N ASN A 107 7.74 3.04 31.12
CA ASN A 107 7.16 4.33 31.47
C ASN A 107 5.95 4.21 32.43
N GLY A 108 5.26 3.07 32.50
CA GLY A 108 4.32 2.75 33.57
C GLY A 108 2.98 3.50 33.57
N ASP A 109 2.80 4.46 32.66
CA ASP A 109 1.62 5.32 32.60
C ASP A 109 0.67 4.91 31.46
N PHE A 110 -0.56 4.54 31.84
CA PHE A 110 -1.57 4.05 30.91
C PHE A 110 -2.34 5.20 30.23
N GLU A 111 -2.63 6.29 30.95
CA GLU A 111 -3.40 7.44 30.43
C GLU A 111 -2.48 8.66 30.34
N ARG A 112 -1.89 8.87 29.16
CA ARG A 112 -0.97 9.98 28.91
C ARG A 112 -1.35 10.77 27.66
N GLU A 113 -1.04 12.07 27.67
CA GLU A 113 -1.28 12.96 26.53
C GLU A 113 -0.15 12.91 25.49
N ASP A 114 1.07 12.61 25.93
CA ASP A 114 2.27 12.52 25.10
C ASP A 114 2.54 11.09 24.62
N ARG A 115 3.17 10.93 23.46
CA ARG A 115 3.33 9.62 22.80
C ARG A 115 4.63 8.90 23.17
N GLN A 116 5.25 9.14 24.33
CA GLN A 116 6.51 8.42 24.60
C GLN A 116 6.27 6.90 24.63
N PRO A 117 7.25 6.11 24.15
CA PRO A 117 7.13 4.66 24.09
C PRO A 117 6.89 4.06 25.46
N ASP A 118 6.02 3.05 25.52
CA ASP A 118 5.75 2.33 26.76
C ASP A 118 7.01 1.66 27.28
N ILE A 119 7.81 1.11 26.36
CA ILE A 119 9.07 0.45 26.68
C ILE A 119 10.17 0.93 25.76
N ILE A 120 11.32 1.24 26.36
CA ILE A 120 12.59 1.44 25.67
C ILE A 120 13.51 0.30 26.06
N ALA A 121 13.90 -0.52 25.07
CA ALA A 121 14.78 -1.66 25.29
C ALA A 121 16.04 -1.54 24.45
N THR A 122 17.18 -1.95 25.01
CA THR A 122 18.47 -1.95 24.30
C THR A 122 19.09 -3.33 24.35
N THR A 123 19.50 -3.86 23.21
CA THR A 123 20.17 -5.17 23.08
C THR A 123 21.64 -5.12 23.53
N LYS A 124 22.30 -6.28 23.57
CA LYS A 124 23.74 -6.38 23.92
C LYS A 124 24.65 -5.68 22.89
N ASP A 125 24.23 -5.64 21.63
CA ASP A 125 24.90 -4.96 20.52
C ASP A 125 24.42 -3.50 20.32
N ASN A 126 23.84 -2.90 21.37
CA ASN A 126 23.40 -1.50 21.42
C ASN A 126 22.31 -1.11 20.40
N GLN A 127 21.53 -2.07 19.90
CA GLN A 127 20.35 -1.77 19.11
C GLN A 127 19.21 -1.33 20.04
N LYS A 128 18.64 -0.16 19.75
CA LYS A 128 17.51 0.39 20.50
C LYS A 128 16.19 -0.03 19.86
N TYR A 129 15.25 -0.43 20.72
CA TYR A 129 13.89 -0.81 20.37
C TYR A 129 12.90 0.01 21.20
N LEU A 130 11.91 0.58 20.52
CA LEU A 130 10.73 1.18 21.11
C LEU A 130 9.59 0.18 20.97
N ILE A 131 8.87 -0.10 22.06
CA ILE A 131 7.71 -0.97 22.03
C ILE A 131 6.51 -0.17 22.52
N GLU A 132 5.46 -0.20 21.70
CA GLU A 132 4.19 0.49 21.90
C GLU A 132 3.09 -0.56 22.02
N PHE A 133 2.37 -0.54 23.13
CA PHE A 133 1.15 -1.28 23.29
C PHE A 133 -0.02 -0.48 22.74
N CYS A 134 -0.90 -1.14 22.00
CA CYS A 134 -2.15 -0.55 21.55
C CYS A 134 -3.33 -1.42 21.96
N PHE A 135 -4.48 -0.77 22.12
CA PHE A 135 -5.77 -1.41 22.20
C PHE A 135 -6.56 -0.85 21.04
N LYS A 136 -6.81 -1.60 19.96
CA LYS A 136 -7.40 -1.06 18.72
C LYS A 136 -8.70 -0.27 18.90
N ASP A 137 -9.43 -0.53 19.97
CA ASP A 137 -10.68 0.14 20.36
C ASP A 137 -10.46 1.35 21.28
N TYR A 138 -9.22 1.75 21.55
CA TYR A 138 -8.85 2.82 22.48
C TYR A 138 -7.60 3.57 22.03
N VAL A 139 -7.78 4.85 21.69
CA VAL A 139 -6.69 5.74 21.31
C VAL A 139 -6.06 6.33 22.57
N ARG A 140 -4.83 5.90 22.87
CA ARG A 140 -4.04 6.46 23.99
C ARG A 140 -3.38 7.79 23.65
N HIS A 141 -2.84 7.89 22.43
CA HIS A 141 -1.96 8.99 22.04
C HIS A 141 -2.60 9.89 20.98
N LYS A 142 -2.58 11.21 21.19
CA LYS A 142 -3.16 12.20 20.25
C LYS A 142 -2.14 12.83 19.29
N GLN A 143 -0.84 12.58 19.47
CA GLN A 143 0.24 13.21 18.70
C GLN A 143 0.95 12.25 17.72
N ARG A 144 1.55 12.80 16.66
CA ARG A 144 2.40 12.04 15.71
C ARG A 144 3.83 11.95 16.26
N ILE A 145 4.43 10.75 16.23
CA ILE A 145 5.86 10.56 16.47
C ILE A 145 6.56 10.30 15.15
N ASP A 146 7.73 10.89 15.03
CA ASP A 146 8.71 10.53 14.02
C ASP A 146 9.59 9.39 14.55
N PHE A 147 9.51 8.23 13.90
CA PHE A 147 10.28 7.05 14.28
C PHE A 147 11.56 6.90 13.44
N GLU A 148 11.98 7.96 12.72
CA GLU A 148 13.23 7.95 11.95
C GLU A 148 14.41 7.45 12.78
N ASN A 149 15.21 6.56 12.18
CA ASN A 149 16.38 5.93 12.78
C ASN A 149 16.10 5.06 14.03
N LEU A 150 14.84 4.66 14.28
CA LEU A 150 14.46 3.85 15.45
C LEU A 150 13.79 2.54 15.04
N ASN A 151 13.98 1.47 15.83
CA ASN A 151 13.19 0.25 15.66
C ASN A 151 11.95 0.35 16.55
N CYS A 152 10.78 0.50 15.97
CA CYS A 152 9.52 0.69 16.68
C CYS A 152 8.54 -0.46 16.38
N LEU A 153 8.18 -1.20 17.42
CA LEU A 153 7.24 -2.31 17.39
C LEU A 153 5.93 -1.91 18.07
N GLU A 154 4.82 -2.07 17.37
CA GLU A 154 3.49 -1.99 17.97
C GLU A 154 2.97 -3.39 18.29
N ILE A 155 2.43 -3.59 19.50
CA ILE A 155 1.81 -4.85 19.96
C ILE A 155 0.37 -4.57 20.38
N ASP A 156 -0.56 -5.26 19.76
CA ASP A 156 -1.98 -5.18 20.05
C ASP A 156 -2.33 -6.13 21.21
N LEU A 157 -2.75 -5.54 22.33
CA LEU A 157 -3.12 -6.26 23.54
C LEU A 157 -4.63 -6.57 23.61
N VAL A 158 -5.42 -6.23 22.58
CA VAL A 158 -6.86 -6.54 22.57
C VAL A 158 -7.09 -8.05 22.66
N GLY A 159 -7.99 -8.44 23.55
CA GLY A 159 -8.45 -9.82 23.72
C GLY A 159 -7.38 -10.78 24.25
N GLN A 160 -6.25 -10.27 24.76
CA GLN A 160 -5.23 -11.14 25.36
C GLN A 160 -5.70 -11.66 26.71
N LYS A 161 -5.57 -12.97 26.88
CA LYS A 161 -6.00 -13.67 28.09
C LYS A 161 -5.01 -13.49 29.23
N ILE A 162 -5.56 -13.28 30.43
CA ILE A 162 -4.80 -13.18 31.69
C ILE A 162 -5.37 -14.08 32.79
N ASP A 163 -6.37 -14.91 32.46
CA ASP A 163 -6.97 -15.89 33.37
C ASP A 163 -5.95 -16.96 33.77
N ASP A 164 -5.16 -17.44 32.81
CA ASP A 164 -3.99 -18.28 33.04
C ASP A 164 -2.72 -17.44 33.26
N ARG A 165 -1.90 -17.87 34.22
CA ARG A 165 -0.69 -17.16 34.67
C ARG A 165 0.31 -16.91 33.53
N ASP A 166 0.45 -17.86 32.61
CA ASP A 166 1.48 -17.80 31.57
C ASP A 166 0.97 -17.31 30.21
N SER A 167 -0.34 -17.13 30.05
CA SER A 167 -0.93 -16.84 28.73
C SER A 167 -0.39 -15.56 28.10
N LEU A 168 -0.39 -14.44 28.82
CA LEU A 168 0.18 -13.19 28.31
C LEU A 168 1.70 -13.28 28.12
N LYS A 169 2.40 -14.04 28.98
CA LYS A 169 3.85 -14.26 28.87
C LYS A 169 4.19 -15.01 27.58
N LYS A 170 3.53 -16.14 27.31
CA LYS A 170 3.68 -16.92 26.07
C LYS A 170 3.36 -16.07 24.84
N PHE A 171 2.29 -15.28 24.90
CA PHE A 171 1.96 -14.34 23.84
C PHE A 171 3.12 -13.36 23.55
N LEU A 172 3.68 -12.71 24.55
CA LEU A 172 4.74 -11.72 24.35
C LEU A 172 6.06 -12.37 23.88
N LEU A 173 6.40 -13.53 24.42
CA LEU A 173 7.73 -14.13 24.31
C LEU A 173 7.89 -15.16 23.19
N ASP A 174 6.79 -15.75 22.72
CA ASP A 174 6.84 -16.92 21.82
C ASP A 174 5.88 -16.80 20.61
N CYS A 175 5.03 -15.76 20.53
CA CYS A 175 4.11 -15.54 19.42
C CYS A 175 4.51 -14.33 18.56
N ASP A 176 4.35 -14.41 17.23
CA ASP A 176 4.55 -13.29 16.29
C ASP A 176 3.26 -12.60 15.82
N GLY A 177 2.10 -13.10 16.26
CA GLY A 177 0.80 -12.51 15.99
C GLY A 177 0.53 -11.20 16.74
N ASN A 178 -0.46 -10.45 16.28
CA ASN A 178 -0.98 -9.21 16.87
C ASN A 178 0.11 -8.16 17.16
N ARG A 179 1.08 -8.05 16.26
CA ARG A 179 2.14 -7.05 16.34
C ARG A 179 2.61 -6.67 14.95
N ARG A 180 3.11 -5.46 14.80
CA ARG A 180 3.63 -4.94 13.53
C ARG A 180 4.75 -3.94 13.76
N TRP A 181 5.63 -3.83 12.78
CA TRP A 181 6.63 -2.78 12.76
C TRP A 181 5.98 -1.46 12.36
N LEU A 182 6.14 -0.42 13.19
CA LEU A 182 5.86 0.96 12.79
C LEU A 182 7.07 1.57 12.06
N ASN A 183 8.27 1.15 12.49
CA ASN A 183 9.53 1.45 11.84
C ASN A 183 10.55 0.35 12.17
N ASN A 184 11.41 -0.03 11.24
CA ASN A 184 12.57 -0.86 11.55
C ASN A 184 13.74 -0.43 10.67
N ASP A 185 14.48 0.56 11.14
CA ASP A 185 15.57 1.19 10.39
C ASP A 185 16.65 0.17 9.98
N ILE A 186 17.01 -0.73 10.90
CA ILE A 186 18.03 -1.75 10.66
C ILE A 186 17.60 -2.68 9.52
N TYR A 187 16.38 -3.22 9.57
CA TYR A 187 15.92 -4.12 8.54
C TYR A 187 15.67 -3.41 7.22
N PHE A 188 15.10 -2.22 7.23
CA PHE A 188 14.87 -1.42 6.03
C PHE A 188 16.18 -1.16 5.26
N ASN A 189 17.23 -0.73 5.97
CA ASN A 189 18.55 -0.46 5.38
C ASN A 189 19.31 -1.72 4.93
N LEU A 190 18.87 -2.92 5.34
CA LEU A 190 19.50 -4.19 4.95
C LEU A 190 18.77 -4.93 3.82
N ILE A 191 17.63 -4.43 3.33
CA ILE A 191 16.84 -5.15 2.30
C ILE A 191 17.64 -5.31 1.01
N GLU A 192 18.15 -4.22 0.44
CA GLU A 192 18.84 -4.25 -0.86
C GLU A 192 20.02 -5.22 -0.83
N LYS A 193 20.89 -5.07 0.18
CA LYS A 193 22.03 -5.97 0.41
C LYS A 193 21.62 -7.43 0.55
N LYS A 194 20.49 -7.71 1.23
CA LYS A 194 19.99 -9.08 1.40
C LYS A 194 19.56 -9.70 0.08
N TYR A 195 18.89 -8.93 -0.77
CA TYR A 195 18.45 -9.36 -2.10
C TYR A 195 19.63 -9.49 -3.07
N GLU A 196 20.59 -8.58 -3.00
CA GLU A 196 21.85 -8.63 -3.75
C GLU A 196 22.64 -9.90 -3.45
N ASN A 197 22.84 -10.23 -2.16
CA ASN A 197 23.51 -11.47 -1.74
C ASN A 197 22.82 -12.75 -2.24
N ALA A 198 21.53 -12.67 -2.59
CA ALA A 198 20.75 -13.77 -3.15
C ALA A 198 20.75 -13.78 -4.69
N GLY A 199 21.54 -12.92 -5.34
CA GLY A 199 21.58 -12.78 -6.81
C GLY A 199 20.29 -12.22 -7.40
N LYS A 200 19.53 -11.43 -6.63
CA LYS A 200 18.22 -10.88 -7.03
C LYS A 200 18.16 -9.39 -6.73
N SER A 201 19.06 -8.61 -7.33
CA SER A 201 19.18 -7.18 -7.03
C SER A 201 17.86 -6.42 -7.17
N ILE A 202 17.53 -5.62 -6.16
CA ILE A 202 16.34 -4.76 -6.10
C ILE A 202 16.76 -3.33 -5.74
N ARG A 203 15.87 -2.39 -6.06
CA ARG A 203 15.87 -1.02 -5.55
C ARG A 203 14.64 -0.80 -4.67
N ILE A 204 14.84 -0.21 -3.51
CA ILE A 204 13.73 0.34 -2.73
C ILE A 204 13.32 1.67 -3.37
N VAL A 205 12.04 1.81 -3.70
CA VAL A 205 11.48 2.96 -4.40
C VAL A 205 10.31 3.48 -3.59
N SER A 206 10.26 4.78 -3.29
CA SER A 206 9.11 5.36 -2.60
C SER A 206 7.85 5.28 -3.47
N ASP A 207 6.67 5.26 -2.86
CA ASP A 207 5.41 5.29 -3.60
C ASP A 207 5.32 6.50 -4.56
N GLU A 208 5.83 7.66 -4.14
CA GLU A 208 5.88 8.89 -4.92
C GLU A 208 6.77 8.77 -6.17
N GLU A 209 7.91 8.08 -6.08
CA GLU A 209 8.78 7.78 -7.23
C GLU A 209 8.13 6.71 -8.12
N CYS A 210 7.57 5.65 -7.51
CA CYS A 210 6.89 4.57 -8.22
C CYS A 210 5.71 5.08 -9.06
N ALA A 211 4.92 6.01 -8.51
CA ALA A 211 3.80 6.65 -9.19
C ALA A 211 4.20 7.46 -10.44
N LYS A 212 5.48 7.84 -10.59
CA LYS A 212 6.02 8.55 -11.76
C LYS A 212 6.73 7.61 -12.75
N CYS A 213 6.78 6.31 -12.45
CA CYS A 213 7.44 5.32 -13.30
C CYS A 213 6.80 5.26 -14.70
N LEU A 214 7.63 5.22 -15.75
CA LEU A 214 7.18 5.13 -17.14
C LEU A 214 6.74 3.70 -17.53
N LEU A 215 7.07 2.71 -16.70
CA LEU A 215 6.77 1.29 -16.93
C LEU A 215 5.49 0.83 -16.20
N LYS A 216 4.50 1.69 -15.95
CA LYS A 216 3.31 1.32 -15.13
C LYS A 216 2.60 0.05 -15.60
N HIS A 217 2.47 -0.11 -16.92
CA HIS A 217 1.79 -1.26 -17.53
C HIS A 217 2.68 -2.50 -17.68
N GLU A 218 3.98 -2.36 -17.44
CA GLU A 218 4.97 -3.45 -17.50
C GLU A 218 5.79 -3.49 -16.20
N CYS A 219 5.15 -3.16 -15.07
CA CYS A 219 5.81 -2.98 -13.78
C CYS A 219 6.61 -4.24 -13.38
N CYS A 220 7.80 -4.04 -12.84
CA CYS A 220 8.72 -5.10 -12.39
C CYS A 220 8.88 -5.11 -10.86
N THR A 221 7.88 -4.59 -10.14
CA THR A 221 7.87 -4.66 -8.68
C THR A 221 7.80 -6.11 -8.19
N VAL A 222 8.34 -6.36 -7.00
CA VAL A 222 8.20 -7.65 -6.31
C VAL A 222 6.73 -7.79 -5.88
N MET A 223 6.14 -8.94 -6.17
CA MET A 223 4.75 -9.26 -5.80
C MET A 223 4.69 -9.90 -4.42
N ASP A 224 3.58 -9.70 -3.73
CA ASP A 224 3.29 -10.36 -2.46
C ASP A 224 3.15 -11.87 -2.67
N LYS A 225 3.80 -12.66 -1.80
CA LYS A 225 3.81 -14.13 -1.88
C LYS A 225 2.46 -14.77 -1.58
N ASP A 226 1.64 -14.10 -0.77
CA ASP A 226 0.34 -14.57 -0.31
C ASP A 226 -0.78 -13.99 -1.20
N ASN A 227 -0.49 -12.92 -1.96
CA ASN A 227 -1.40 -12.34 -2.93
C ASN A 227 -0.67 -11.80 -4.18
N TYR A 228 -0.49 -12.64 -5.19
CA TYR A 228 0.17 -12.30 -6.46
C TYR A 228 -0.50 -11.19 -7.27
N TRP A 229 -1.69 -10.72 -6.89
CA TRP A 229 -2.36 -9.56 -7.49
C TRP A 229 -1.91 -8.23 -6.86
N ARG A 230 -1.09 -8.27 -5.82
CA ARG A 230 -0.61 -7.08 -5.09
C ARG A 230 0.91 -7.03 -5.08
N SER A 231 1.44 -5.82 -5.15
CA SER A 231 2.87 -5.57 -4.91
C SER A 231 3.20 -5.79 -3.43
N LEU A 232 4.41 -6.26 -3.17
CA LEU A 232 4.97 -6.27 -1.83
C LEU A 232 5.28 -4.82 -1.42
N THR A 233 4.46 -4.26 -0.52
CA THR A 233 4.60 -2.89 -0.02
C THR A 233 5.18 -2.91 1.40
N ILE A 234 6.23 -2.11 1.61
CA ILE A 234 6.85 -1.88 2.91
C ILE A 234 6.36 -0.55 3.46
N PHE A 235 5.88 -0.56 4.70
CA PHE A 235 5.56 0.65 5.45
C PHE A 235 6.72 0.93 6.39
N GLN A 236 7.31 2.12 6.26
CA GLN A 236 8.43 2.57 7.08
C GLN A 236 8.19 4.04 7.44
N ASN A 237 8.11 4.33 8.74
CA ASN A 237 7.84 5.65 9.29
C ASN A 237 6.61 6.35 8.64
N GLY A 238 5.52 5.60 8.44
CA GLY A 238 4.30 6.11 7.83
C GLY A 238 4.39 6.41 6.32
N LYS A 239 5.48 6.03 5.66
CA LYS A 239 5.67 6.11 4.21
C LYS A 239 5.63 4.71 3.58
N GLU A 240 5.17 4.65 2.34
CA GLU A 240 5.09 3.42 1.55
C GLU A 240 6.27 3.30 0.58
N PHE A 241 6.81 2.09 0.50
CA PHE A 241 7.93 1.75 -0.38
C PHE A 241 7.66 0.43 -1.11
N HIS A 242 8.17 0.36 -2.34
CA HIS A 242 8.07 -0.79 -3.24
C HIS A 242 9.46 -1.32 -3.55
N LEU A 243 9.54 -2.63 -3.82
CA LEU A 243 10.80 -3.27 -4.20
C LEU A 243 10.81 -3.47 -5.72
N CYS A 244 11.55 -2.63 -6.44
CA CYS A 244 11.69 -2.71 -7.88
C CYS A 244 12.86 -3.63 -8.26
N LYS A 245 12.65 -4.65 -9.10
CA LYS A 245 13.76 -5.53 -9.53
C LYS A 245 14.72 -4.75 -10.42
N ALA A 246 15.95 -4.52 -9.95
CA ALA A 246 16.86 -3.53 -10.54
C ALA A 246 17.28 -3.87 -11.98
N GLU A 247 17.64 -5.13 -12.22
CA GLU A 247 18.05 -5.62 -13.54
C GLU A 247 16.88 -5.64 -14.53
N GLU A 248 15.71 -6.15 -14.10
CA GLU A 248 14.50 -6.20 -14.92
C GLU A 248 14.02 -4.79 -15.30
N TYR A 249 14.06 -3.86 -14.33
CA TYR A 249 13.75 -2.46 -14.56
C TYR A 249 14.66 -1.83 -15.61
N THR A 250 15.98 -2.05 -15.48
CA THR A 250 16.98 -1.50 -16.41
C THR A 250 16.74 -2.01 -17.83
N ALA A 251 16.57 -3.32 -17.99
CA ALA A 251 16.28 -3.94 -19.28
C ALA A 251 14.98 -3.40 -19.92
N LYS A 252 13.89 -3.32 -19.13
CA LYS A 252 12.61 -2.78 -19.61
C LYS A 252 12.69 -1.30 -19.97
N MET A 253 13.42 -0.49 -19.19
CA MET A 253 13.64 0.92 -19.49
C MET A 253 14.40 1.13 -20.80
N ASP A 254 15.39 0.28 -21.10
CA ASP A 254 16.13 0.37 -22.35
C ASP A 254 15.26 0.00 -23.56
N VAL A 255 14.39 -1.01 -23.43
CA VAL A 255 13.38 -1.34 -24.45
C VAL A 255 12.41 -0.17 -24.63
N TYR A 256 11.90 0.41 -23.55
CA TYR A 256 11.01 1.56 -23.59
C TYR A 256 11.65 2.76 -24.31
N ARG A 257 12.91 3.09 -23.99
CA ARG A 257 13.66 4.17 -24.64
C ARG A 257 13.86 3.93 -26.13
N LYS A 258 14.14 2.68 -26.54
CA LYS A 258 14.25 2.31 -27.96
C LYS A 258 12.92 2.50 -28.69
N ARG A 259 11.81 2.02 -28.11
CA ARG A 259 10.45 2.23 -28.66
C ARG A 259 10.15 3.72 -28.81
N GLN A 260 10.43 4.54 -27.80
CA GLN A 260 10.19 6.00 -27.87
C GLN A 260 10.97 6.68 -29.01
N LYS A 261 12.26 6.37 -29.16
CA LYS A 261 13.07 6.90 -30.27
C LYS A 261 12.52 6.52 -31.64
N GLU A 262 12.02 5.29 -31.78
CA GLU A 262 11.38 4.83 -33.00
C GLU A 262 10.05 5.54 -33.28
N TYR A 263 9.22 5.74 -32.26
CA TYR A 263 8.00 6.53 -32.37
C TYR A 263 8.29 7.99 -32.76
N ASP A 264 9.30 8.62 -32.16
CA ASP A 264 9.73 9.98 -32.48
C ASP A 264 10.19 10.08 -33.94
N ARG A 265 11.06 9.17 -34.38
CA ARG A 265 11.53 9.09 -35.77
C ARG A 265 10.37 8.93 -36.76
N CYS A 266 9.45 8.01 -36.47
CA CYS A 266 8.27 7.78 -37.32
C CYS A 266 7.35 9.01 -37.35
N ARG A 267 7.20 9.72 -36.22
CA ARG A 267 6.45 10.97 -36.15
C ARG A 267 7.07 12.05 -37.03
N GLU A 268 8.39 12.27 -36.92
CA GLU A 268 9.11 13.27 -37.70
C GLU A 268 9.09 12.97 -39.20
N GLU A 269 9.30 11.72 -39.59
CA GLU A 269 9.23 11.31 -41.00
C GLU A 269 7.83 11.54 -41.59
N ASN A 270 6.79 11.18 -40.84
CA ASN A 270 5.41 11.45 -41.25
C ASN A 270 5.12 12.95 -41.37
N GLN A 271 5.68 13.79 -40.48
CA GLN A 271 5.56 15.25 -40.58
C GLN A 271 6.25 15.80 -41.83
N ARG A 272 7.45 15.30 -42.18
CA ARG A 272 8.15 15.67 -43.41
C ARG A 272 7.35 15.28 -44.65
N ARG A 273 6.90 14.02 -44.74
CA ARG A 273 6.05 13.54 -45.83
C ARG A 273 4.79 14.40 -45.99
N TYR A 274 4.16 14.78 -44.89
CA TYR A 274 2.98 15.66 -44.91
C TYR A 274 3.31 17.07 -45.43
N HIS A 275 4.45 17.64 -45.01
CA HIS A 275 4.92 18.94 -45.50
C HIS A 275 5.19 18.91 -47.01
N ASP A 276 5.85 17.86 -47.50
CA ASP A 276 6.15 17.68 -48.92
C ASP A 276 4.88 17.58 -49.76
N ILE A 277 3.87 16.82 -49.30
CA ILE A 277 2.56 16.72 -49.95
C ILE A 277 1.89 18.10 -50.05
N LEU A 278 1.90 18.89 -48.96
CA LEU A 278 1.32 20.23 -48.97
C LEU A 278 2.07 21.18 -49.92
N HIS A 279 3.39 21.12 -49.95
CA HIS A 279 4.22 21.93 -50.84
C HIS A 279 3.95 21.58 -52.31
N ASN A 280 3.93 20.28 -52.65
CA ASN A 280 3.63 19.81 -54.00
C ASN A 280 2.22 20.18 -54.45
N ARG A 281 1.22 20.07 -53.56
CA ARG A 281 -0.15 20.51 -53.86
C ARG A 281 -0.23 22.01 -54.19
N ARG A 282 0.48 22.85 -53.42
CA ARG A 282 0.57 24.30 -53.70
C ARG A 282 1.25 24.60 -55.03
N ARG A 283 2.27 23.82 -55.42
CA ARG A 283 2.90 23.94 -56.74
C ARG A 283 1.93 23.59 -57.86
N MET A 284 1.25 22.43 -57.75
CA MET A 284 0.26 22.00 -58.74
C MET A 284 -0.92 22.98 -58.87
N ASP A 285 -1.37 23.59 -57.78
CA ASP A 285 -2.44 24.59 -57.84
C ASP A 285 -1.98 25.93 -58.44
N ARG A 286 -0.68 26.27 -58.38
CA ARG A 286 -0.11 27.42 -59.11
C ARG A 286 0.11 27.13 -60.60
N GLU A 287 0.32 25.87 -60.96
CA GLU A 287 0.59 25.42 -62.34
C GLU A 287 -0.69 25.04 -63.11
N LYS A 288 -1.87 25.10 -62.48
CA LYS A 288 -3.16 24.89 -63.16
C LYS A 288 -3.51 26.09 -64.06
N PRO A 289 -3.77 25.90 -65.36
CA PRO A 289 -4.35 26.94 -66.20
C PRO A 289 -5.76 27.28 -65.72
N VAL A 290 -6.13 28.57 -65.76
CA VAL A 290 -7.50 29.03 -65.48
C VAL A 290 -8.43 28.49 -66.57
N ALA A 291 -9.04 27.32 -66.34
CA ALA A 291 -10.02 26.73 -67.23
C ALA A 291 -11.43 27.23 -66.87
N VAL A 292 -12.09 27.80 -67.88
CA VAL A 292 -13.44 28.36 -67.85
C VAL A 292 -14.47 27.26 -67.56
N PHE A 293 -15.44 27.58 -66.69
CA PHE A 293 -16.53 26.71 -66.25
C PHE A 293 -17.38 26.17 -67.41
N SER A 294 -17.68 24.87 -67.40
CA SER A 294 -18.85 24.27 -68.07
C SER A 294 -19.35 23.08 -67.24
N LYS A 295 -20.66 23.01 -67.04
CA LYS A 295 -21.38 22.03 -66.18
C LYS A 295 -21.99 20.88 -67.05
N PRO A 296 -22.52 19.80 -66.47
CA PRO A 296 -21.96 18.44 -66.60
C PRO A 296 -22.88 17.46 -67.35
N GLU A 297 -22.35 16.31 -67.80
CA GLU A 297 -23.17 15.15 -68.14
C GLU A 297 -22.60 13.83 -67.58
N THR A 298 -23.55 13.04 -67.08
CA THR A 298 -23.45 11.79 -66.35
C THR A 298 -23.18 10.62 -67.29
N LYS A 299 -22.13 9.81 -67.05
CA LYS A 299 -22.07 8.42 -67.56
C LYS A 299 -21.47 7.45 -66.54
N GLN A 300 -22.09 6.28 -66.55
CA GLN A 300 -22.03 5.16 -65.61
C GLN A 300 -20.62 4.57 -65.43
N VAL A 301 -20.31 4.19 -64.19
CA VAL A 301 -19.11 3.45 -63.83
C VAL A 301 -19.41 1.96 -63.90
N LEU A 302 -18.78 1.29 -64.87
CA LEU A 302 -18.52 -0.16 -64.85
C LEU A 302 -17.58 -0.47 -63.67
N GLN A 303 -17.94 -1.47 -62.87
CA GLN A 303 -17.05 -2.05 -61.86
C GLN A 303 -15.96 -2.91 -62.53
N PRO A 304 -14.71 -2.87 -62.04
CA PRO A 304 -13.80 -3.99 -62.24
C PRO A 304 -13.55 -4.78 -60.96
N GLU A 305 -13.42 -6.07 -61.18
CA GLU A 305 -13.33 -7.18 -60.26
C GLU A 305 -12.01 -7.23 -59.46
N HIS A 306 -12.08 -8.00 -58.38
CA HIS A 306 -11.02 -8.39 -57.47
C HIS A 306 -9.68 -8.74 -58.16
N LEU A 307 -8.62 -8.04 -57.78
CA LEU A 307 -7.27 -8.60 -57.74
C LEU A 307 -6.84 -8.69 -56.28
N GLN A 308 -6.72 -9.92 -55.78
CA GLN A 308 -6.02 -10.24 -54.54
C GLN A 308 -4.54 -9.85 -54.67
N SER A 309 -3.99 -9.25 -53.63
CA SER A 309 -2.55 -9.30 -53.37
C SER A 309 -2.31 -9.47 -51.88
N ASP A 310 -1.31 -10.30 -51.62
CA ASP A 310 -0.98 -10.97 -50.38
C ASP A 310 -0.54 -10.06 -49.23
N MET A 311 -0.61 -10.68 -48.05
CA MET A 311 -0.44 -10.17 -46.70
C MET A 311 0.86 -9.40 -46.41
N ASN A 312 0.75 -8.32 -45.63
CA ASN A 312 1.63 -8.09 -44.47
C ASN A 312 0.97 -7.13 -43.45
N ASP A 313 0.46 -7.70 -42.35
CA ASP A 313 -0.16 -7.01 -41.22
C ASP A 313 0.88 -6.44 -40.23
N ASN A 314 0.82 -5.12 -39.98
CA ASN A 314 0.92 -4.46 -38.65
C ASN A 314 1.30 -2.97 -38.70
N ALA A 315 0.62 -2.19 -39.54
CA ALA A 315 0.44 -0.77 -39.29
C ALA A 315 -1.06 -0.55 -39.16
N VAL A 316 -1.59 -0.44 -37.93
CA VAL A 316 -3.04 -0.28 -37.71
C VAL A 316 -3.54 0.93 -38.50
N GLU A 317 -4.19 0.66 -39.64
CA GLU A 317 -4.56 1.68 -40.61
C GLU A 317 -5.34 2.82 -39.94
N LYS A 318 -4.98 4.05 -40.24
CA LYS A 318 -5.68 5.24 -39.74
C LYS A 318 -6.92 5.46 -40.61
N THR A 319 -8.09 5.07 -40.12
CA THR A 319 -9.37 5.28 -40.80
C THR A 319 -10.21 6.33 -40.06
N CYS A 320 -11.12 7.02 -40.75
CA CYS A 320 -12.04 7.95 -40.09
C CYS A 320 -12.97 7.25 -39.09
N PHE A 321 -13.17 5.93 -39.15
CA PHE A 321 -13.97 5.18 -38.17
C PHE A 321 -13.33 5.19 -36.77
N ASP A 322 -12.02 5.29 -36.74
CA ASP A 322 -11.21 5.29 -35.51
C ASP A 322 -11.03 6.70 -34.94
N CYS A 323 -11.64 7.70 -35.58
CA CYS A 323 -11.59 9.09 -35.12
C CYS A 323 -12.64 9.34 -34.02
N LYS A 324 -12.27 10.03 -32.94
CA LYS A 324 -13.18 10.50 -31.88
C LYS A 324 -14.31 11.39 -32.43
N LYS A 325 -14.04 12.11 -33.53
CA LYS A 325 -14.97 13.04 -34.18
C LYS A 325 -15.88 12.36 -35.21
N ASN A 326 -15.84 11.03 -35.32
CA ASN A 326 -16.74 10.26 -36.17
C ASN A 326 -18.13 10.14 -35.54
N LEU A 327 -19.15 10.55 -36.27
CA LEU A 327 -20.56 10.35 -35.90
C LEU A 327 -21.01 8.95 -36.35
N GLN A 328 -20.65 7.94 -35.56
CA GLN A 328 -20.82 6.53 -35.95
C GLN A 328 -22.24 6.17 -36.35
N TRP A 329 -23.24 6.72 -35.66
CA TRP A 329 -24.66 6.49 -35.92
C TRP A 329 -25.12 6.94 -37.31
N ALA A 330 -24.37 7.83 -37.95
CA ALA A 330 -24.69 8.39 -39.27
C ALA A 330 -23.91 7.72 -40.42
N ASN A 331 -23.09 6.72 -40.14
CA ASN A 331 -22.32 6.02 -41.18
C ASN A 331 -23.24 5.15 -42.05
N ARG A 332 -23.00 5.16 -43.37
CA ARG A 332 -23.75 4.40 -44.37
C ARG A 332 -22.80 3.99 -45.50
N ASP A 333 -23.04 2.81 -46.07
CA ASP A 333 -22.41 2.36 -47.32
C ASP A 333 -20.87 2.33 -47.29
N GLY A 334 -20.27 2.09 -46.12
CA GLY A 334 -18.81 2.09 -45.95
C GLY A 334 -18.17 3.48 -45.88
N TRP A 335 -18.96 4.55 -45.79
CA TRP A 335 -18.46 5.92 -45.63
C TRP A 335 -18.57 6.41 -44.17
N ALA A 336 -17.59 7.21 -43.74
CA ALA A 336 -17.55 7.79 -42.41
C ALA A 336 -18.22 9.17 -42.38
N ASN A 337 -18.92 9.52 -41.30
CA ASN A 337 -19.54 10.82 -41.13
C ASN A 337 -18.74 11.69 -40.14
N CYS A 338 -18.23 12.82 -40.62
CA CYS A 338 -17.33 13.69 -39.87
C CYS A 338 -18.09 14.79 -39.12
N GLY A 339 -18.04 14.78 -37.79
CA GLY A 339 -18.65 15.83 -36.95
C GLY A 339 -17.99 17.21 -37.10
N CYS A 340 -16.78 17.26 -37.68
CA CYS A 340 -16.04 18.50 -37.90
C CYS A 340 -16.07 18.98 -39.35
N TYR A 341 -16.97 18.47 -40.19
CA TYR A 341 -16.99 18.80 -41.62
C TYR A 341 -17.08 20.32 -41.89
N GLY A 342 -17.90 21.06 -41.15
CA GLY A 342 -18.05 22.51 -41.30
C GLY A 342 -16.80 23.29 -40.91
N SER A 343 -16.17 22.93 -39.79
CA SER A 343 -14.93 23.60 -39.33
C SER A 343 -13.73 23.25 -40.22
N LEU A 344 -13.72 22.05 -40.79
CA LEU A 344 -12.70 21.59 -41.75
C LEU A 344 -12.99 22.02 -43.19
N LYS A 345 -14.11 22.73 -43.43
CA LYS A 345 -14.58 23.14 -44.77
C LYS A 345 -14.60 21.98 -45.77
N LEU A 346 -14.98 20.79 -45.29
CA LEU A 346 -15.15 19.62 -46.13
C LEU A 346 -16.41 19.79 -47.01
N PRO A 347 -16.37 19.32 -48.26
CA PRO A 347 -17.47 19.54 -49.20
C PRO A 347 -18.78 18.87 -48.77
N GLN A 348 -18.69 17.82 -47.95
CA GLN A 348 -19.82 17.06 -47.43
C GLN A 348 -19.44 16.37 -46.12
N GLN A 349 -20.43 16.14 -45.27
CA GLN A 349 -20.24 15.51 -43.96
C GLN A 349 -19.80 14.04 -44.07
N ARG A 350 -20.26 13.35 -45.11
CA ARG A 350 -19.89 11.98 -45.46
C ARG A 350 -18.55 11.98 -46.20
N VAL A 351 -17.50 11.50 -45.54
CA VAL A 351 -16.13 11.49 -46.03
C VAL A 351 -15.62 10.08 -46.25
N ASN A 352 -14.72 9.94 -47.23
CA ASN A 352 -14.02 8.67 -47.46
C ASN A 352 -13.24 8.33 -46.17
N PRO A 353 -13.36 7.12 -45.61
CA PRO A 353 -12.64 6.73 -44.39
C PRO A 353 -11.13 6.98 -44.47
N GLU A 354 -10.55 6.88 -45.66
CA GLU A 354 -9.14 7.15 -45.93
C GLU A 354 -8.73 8.61 -45.72
N HIS A 355 -9.70 9.53 -45.63
CA HIS A 355 -9.44 10.93 -45.32
C HIS A 355 -8.71 11.11 -43.97
N ALA A 356 -8.86 10.17 -43.02
CA ALA A 356 -8.14 10.18 -41.75
C ALA A 356 -6.62 10.12 -41.92
N LYS A 357 -6.12 9.55 -43.02
CA LYS A 357 -4.68 9.50 -43.34
C LYS A 357 -4.10 10.90 -43.59
N VAL A 358 -4.93 11.86 -43.98
CA VAL A 358 -4.53 13.23 -44.36
C VAL A 358 -5.23 14.33 -43.55
N CYS A 359 -6.10 13.98 -42.61
CA CYS A 359 -6.92 14.93 -41.86
C CYS A 359 -6.15 15.51 -40.65
N PRO A 360 -5.95 16.84 -40.57
CA PRO A 360 -5.18 17.47 -39.50
C PRO A 360 -5.90 17.46 -38.14
N ALA A 361 -7.22 17.19 -38.13
CA ALA A 361 -8.03 17.13 -36.91
C ALA A 361 -8.33 15.69 -36.46
N PHE A 362 -7.68 14.68 -37.06
CA PHE A 362 -7.87 13.29 -36.67
C PHE A 362 -7.34 13.03 -35.26
N GLU A 363 -8.19 12.46 -34.41
CA GLU A 363 -7.85 12.03 -33.06
C GLU A 363 -8.31 10.59 -32.87
N ARG A 364 -7.38 9.68 -32.60
CA ARG A 364 -7.72 8.26 -32.44
C ARG A 364 -8.53 8.05 -31.15
N LYS A 365 -9.54 7.18 -31.22
CA LYS A 365 -10.20 6.63 -30.02
C LYS A 365 -9.15 5.89 -29.18
N GLY A 366 -9.15 6.15 -27.88
CA GLY A 366 -8.19 5.57 -26.92
C GLY A 366 -8.48 4.09 -26.68
#